data_AF-A0A418FU54-F1
#
_entry.id   AF-A0A418FU54-F1
#
_cell.length_a   1.000
_cell.length_b   1.000
_cell.length_c   1.000
_cell.angle_alpha   90.00
_cell.angle_beta   90.00
_cell.angle_gamma   90.00
#
_symmetry.space_group_name_H-M   'P 1'
#
loop_
_entity.id
_entity.type
_entity.pdbx_description
1 polymer ?
#
loop_
_entity_poly.entity_id
_entity_poly.type
_entity_poly.pdbx_seq_one_letter_code
_entity_poly.pdbx_strand_id
1 'polypeptide(L)'
;MSMAAYPKKLQDHINDSALQRLKSVVAAFCDLVPADTSARVLLQELTDAVHVSNSGRRKHPQVLQASSRLVRHLDGGRVTVCTSGKDRTAMAVTLEQGMLLSWHHDLALENVPDVVATMRSRGVRIENCRKNTGRRKFASFNPLQRSMVPEPYRCPPETGGRHLS
;
A
#
# COMPACT_ATOMS: atom_id res chain seq x y z
N MET A 1 -6.37 8.87 -27.03
CA MET A 1 -6.83 9.06 -25.63
C MET A 1 -5.61 9.34 -24.75
N SER A 2 -5.37 10.61 -24.45
CA SER A 2 -4.26 11.05 -23.60
C SER A 2 -4.52 10.65 -22.15
N MET A 3 -3.62 9.89 -21.52
CA MET A 3 -3.67 9.65 -20.07
C MET A 3 -3.46 10.99 -19.37
N ALA A 4 -4.53 11.54 -18.78
CA ALA A 4 -4.44 12.76 -17.98
C ALA A 4 -3.44 12.54 -16.85
N ALA A 5 -2.24 13.12 -17.01
CA ALA A 5 -1.26 13.22 -15.95
C ALA A 5 -1.82 14.22 -14.94
N TYR A 6 -2.53 13.72 -13.93
CA TYR A 6 -2.97 14.57 -12.82
C TYR A 6 -1.73 15.22 -12.20
N PRO A 7 -1.70 16.56 -12.06
CA PRO A 7 -0.54 17.24 -11.54
C PRO A 7 -0.30 16.78 -10.11
N LYS A 8 0.97 16.60 -9.74
CA LYS A 8 1.38 16.22 -8.37
C LYS A 8 0.67 17.06 -7.30
N LYS A 9 0.44 18.34 -7.59
CA LYS A 9 -0.34 19.28 -6.76
C LYS A 9 -1.73 18.76 -6.36
N LEU A 10 -2.43 18.03 -7.23
CA LEU A 10 -3.75 17.47 -6.90
C LEU A 10 -3.63 16.30 -5.93
N GLN A 11 -2.68 15.39 -6.15
CA GLN A 11 -2.45 14.27 -5.24
C GLN A 11 -2.06 14.78 -3.84
N ASP A 12 -1.18 15.77 -3.79
CA ASP A 12 -0.73 16.39 -2.54
C ASP A 12 -1.92 17.05 -1.81
N HIS A 13 -2.76 17.81 -2.52
CA HIS A 13 -3.98 18.40 -1.96
C HIS A 13 -4.99 17.37 -1.44
N ILE A 14 -5.20 16.27 -2.18
CA ILE A 14 -6.08 15.18 -1.75
C ILE A 14 -5.53 14.52 -0.47
N ASN A 15 -4.23 14.25 -0.42
CA ASN A 15 -3.58 13.66 0.73
C ASN A 15 -3.67 14.58 1.96
N ASP A 16 -3.43 15.88 1.80
CA ASP A 16 -3.54 16.86 2.88
C ASP A 16 -4.99 16.95 3.41
N SER A 17 -5.96 17.03 2.51
CA SER A 17 -7.39 17.08 2.86
C SER A 17 -7.84 15.80 3.56
N ALA A 18 -7.35 14.64 3.12
CA ALA A 18 -7.61 13.37 3.79
C ALA A 18 -6.95 13.30 5.18
N LEU A 19 -5.71 13.77 5.31
CA LEU A 19 -4.98 13.80 6.57
C LEU A 19 -5.69 14.69 7.60
N GLN A 20 -6.20 15.86 7.21
CA GLN A 20 -6.95 16.72 8.14
C GLN A 20 -8.22 16.05 8.66
N ARG A 21 -8.97 15.36 7.79
CA ARG A 21 -10.14 14.56 8.23
C ARG A 21 -9.73 13.43 9.18
N LEU A 22 -8.62 12.75 8.89
CA LEU A 22 -8.13 11.67 9.73
C LEU A 22 -7.65 12.16 11.09
N LYS A 23 -7.06 13.37 11.18
CA LYS A 23 -6.72 14.01 12.46
C LYS A 23 -7.94 14.18 13.36
N SER A 24 -9.07 14.63 12.80
CA SER A 24 -10.33 14.73 13.55
C SER A 24 -10.85 13.38 14.04
N VAL A 25 -10.74 12.33 13.22
CA VAL A 25 -11.12 10.96 13.61
C VAL A 25 -10.22 10.43 14.74
N VAL A 26 -8.90 10.63 14.64
CA VAL A 26 -7.96 10.23 15.68
C VAL A 26 -8.21 10.98 16.99
N ALA A 27 -8.54 12.27 16.92
CA ALA A 27 -8.89 13.03 18.12
C ALA A 27 -10.12 12.42 18.82
N ALA A 28 -11.20 12.16 18.06
CA ALA A 28 -12.39 11.50 18.60
C ALA A 28 -12.09 10.09 19.15
N PHE A 29 -11.22 9.33 18.48
CA PHE A 29 -10.78 8.01 18.97
C PHE A 29 -10.02 8.13 20.30
N CYS A 30 -9.10 9.08 20.43
CA CYS A 30 -8.37 9.30 21.69
C CYS A 30 -9.29 9.76 22.83
N ASP A 31 -10.37 10.49 22.53
CA ASP A 31 -11.36 10.86 23.55
C ASP A 31 -12.15 9.65 24.03
N LEU A 32 -12.44 8.70 23.13
CA LEU A 32 -13.12 7.43 23.44
C LEU A 32 -12.21 6.41 24.13
N VAL A 33 -10.91 6.41 23.79
CA VAL A 33 -9.90 5.48 24.32
C VAL A 33 -8.70 6.25 24.85
N PRO A 34 -8.80 6.94 26.00
CA PRO A 34 -7.75 7.83 26.50
C PRO A 34 -6.44 7.12 26.88
N ALA A 35 -6.51 5.82 27.17
CA ALA A 35 -5.33 5.00 27.48
C ALA A 35 -4.46 4.71 26.26
N ASP A 36 -4.99 4.90 25.04
CA ASP A 36 -4.25 4.64 23.81
C ASP A 36 -3.33 5.81 23.45
N THR A 37 -2.04 5.61 23.67
CA THR A 37 -0.99 6.56 23.28
C THR A 37 -0.46 6.32 21.86
N SER A 38 -0.74 5.15 21.28
CA SER A 38 -0.20 4.71 19.99
C SER A 38 -0.85 5.43 18.82
N ALA A 39 -2.15 5.72 18.90
CA ALA A 39 -2.89 6.39 17.83
C ALA A 39 -2.27 7.74 17.42
N ARG A 40 -1.77 8.53 18.40
CA ARG A 40 -1.11 9.82 18.15
C ARG A 40 0.25 9.66 17.50
N VAL A 41 1.02 8.66 17.92
CA VAL A 41 2.34 8.35 17.32
C VAL A 41 2.16 7.93 15.86
N LEU A 42 1.22 7.03 15.58
CA LEU A 42 0.93 6.58 14.21
C LEU A 42 0.41 7.71 13.31
N LEU A 43 -0.39 8.64 13.87
CA LEU A 43 -0.81 9.83 13.16
C LEU A 43 0.37 10.77 12.83
N GLN A 44 1.35 10.87 13.72
CA GLN A 44 2.56 11.65 13.45
C GLN A 44 3.40 10.99 12.35
N GLU A 45 3.62 9.67 12.41
CA GLU A 45 4.32 8.91 11.36
C GLU A 45 3.69 9.14 9.98
N LEU A 46 2.35 9.12 9.90
CA LEU A 46 1.63 9.41 8.65
C LEU A 46 1.77 10.88 8.22
N THR A 47 1.70 11.82 9.18
CA THR A 47 1.87 13.25 8.89
C THR A 47 3.24 13.52 8.27
N ASP A 48 4.29 12.92 8.82
CA ASP A 48 5.65 13.06 8.32
C ASP A 48 5.79 12.44 6.93
N ALA A 49 5.22 11.25 6.70
CA ALA A 49 5.22 10.61 5.39
C ALA A 49 4.52 11.45 4.32
N VAL A 50 3.39 12.09 4.65
CA VAL A 50 2.67 13.00 3.73
C VAL A 50 3.52 14.24 3.45
N HIS A 51 4.13 14.83 4.47
CA HIS A 51 5.01 15.99 4.30
C HIS A 51 6.20 15.67 3.38
N VAL A 52 6.88 14.54 3.60
CA VAL A 52 7.98 14.09 2.74
C VAL A 52 7.51 13.84 1.30
N SER A 53 6.32 13.27 1.11
CA SER A 53 5.70 13.08 -0.22
C SER A 53 5.47 14.40 -0.94
N ASN A 54 4.94 15.40 -0.24
CA ASN A 54 4.60 16.70 -0.82
C ASN A 54 5.87 17.49 -1.18
N SER A 55 6.91 17.42 -0.34
CA SER A 55 8.19 18.11 -0.57
C SER A 55 9.07 17.44 -1.63
N GLY A 56 8.98 16.12 -1.81
CA GLY A 56 9.84 15.36 -2.73
C GLY A 56 9.32 15.28 -4.17
N ARG A 57 10.20 15.29 -5.18
CA ARG A 57 9.75 15.09 -6.60
C ARG A 57 9.39 13.63 -6.92
N ARG A 58 9.80 12.69 -6.06
CA ARG A 58 9.58 11.24 -6.23
C ARG A 58 8.37 10.80 -5.42
N LYS A 59 7.71 9.74 -5.89
CA LYS A 59 6.61 9.10 -5.15
C LYS A 59 7.13 8.55 -3.83
N HIS A 60 6.33 8.68 -2.78
CA HIS A 60 6.66 8.21 -1.43
C HIS A 60 5.65 7.15 -0.95
N PRO A 61 5.87 5.85 -1.28
CA PRO A 61 4.94 4.76 -0.96
C PRO A 61 4.69 4.56 0.53
N GLN A 62 5.54 5.09 1.40
CA GLN A 62 5.41 5.00 2.85
C GLN A 62 4.10 5.64 3.34
N VAL A 63 3.54 6.62 2.61
CA VAL A 63 2.18 7.15 2.90
C VAL A 63 1.15 6.04 2.92
N LEU A 64 1.25 5.05 2.04
CA LEU A 64 0.33 3.90 1.98
C LEU A 64 0.52 2.97 3.20
N GLN A 65 1.75 2.78 3.65
CA GLN A 65 2.06 1.90 4.79
C GLN A 65 1.63 2.54 6.12
N ALA A 66 2.00 3.81 6.33
CA ALA A 66 1.64 4.57 7.53
C ALA A 66 0.13 4.73 7.65
N SER A 67 -0.57 5.08 6.55
CA SER A 67 -2.03 5.17 6.56
C SER A 67 -2.68 3.83 6.85
N SER A 68 -2.16 2.74 6.30
CA SER A 68 -2.68 1.41 6.59
C SER A 68 -2.50 1.02 8.05
N ARG A 69 -1.33 1.29 8.65
CA ARG A 69 -1.03 0.99 10.05
C ARG A 69 -1.94 1.77 10.98
N LEU A 70 -2.08 3.07 10.76
CA LEU A 70 -2.98 3.93 11.55
C LEU A 70 -4.44 3.46 11.44
N VAL A 71 -4.95 3.26 10.22
CA VAL A 71 -6.36 2.86 10.04
C VAL A 71 -6.64 1.49 10.65
N ARG A 72 -5.68 0.56 10.63
CA ARG A 72 -5.81 -0.74 11.30
C ARG A 72 -5.82 -0.63 12.81
N HIS A 73 -4.99 0.24 13.36
CA HIS A 73 -4.96 0.54 14.80
C HIS A 73 -6.27 1.14 15.29
N LEU A 74 -6.95 1.92 14.45
CA LEU A 74 -8.25 2.54 14.74
C LEU A 74 -9.46 1.61 14.45
N ASP A 75 -9.23 0.32 14.16
CA ASP A 75 -10.27 -0.62 13.70
C ASP A 75 -11.09 -0.14 12.49
N GLY A 76 -10.46 0.70 11.64
CA GLY A 76 -11.11 1.31 10.49
C GLY A 76 -11.18 0.39 9.26
N GLY A 77 -12.26 0.53 8.50
CA GLY A 77 -12.39 -0.09 7.18
C GLY A 77 -11.42 0.52 6.17
N ARG A 78 -10.75 -0.32 5.37
CA ARG A 78 -9.79 0.15 4.36
C ARG A 78 -9.97 -0.54 3.02
N VAL A 79 -9.85 0.26 1.96
CA VAL A 79 -9.86 -0.21 0.57
C VAL A 79 -8.56 0.19 -0.11
N THR A 80 -7.95 -0.73 -0.85
CA THR A 80 -6.74 -0.47 -1.64
C THR A 80 -7.06 -0.71 -3.11
N VAL A 81 -6.84 0.31 -3.95
CA VAL A 81 -7.15 0.25 -5.37
C VAL A 81 -6.07 0.91 -6.22
N CYS A 82 -5.84 0.36 -7.40
CA CYS A 82 -5.10 0.98 -8.48
C CYS A 82 -5.99 0.98 -9.73
N THR A 83 -5.59 1.65 -10.80
CA THR A 83 -6.40 1.81 -12.02
C THR A 83 -7.04 0.52 -12.53
N SER A 84 -6.32 -0.61 -12.47
CA SER A 84 -6.82 -1.91 -12.94
C SER A 84 -7.21 -2.88 -11.83
N GLY A 85 -7.06 -2.48 -10.55
CA GLY A 85 -7.37 -3.29 -9.37
C GLY A 85 -6.54 -4.57 -9.19
N LYS A 86 -5.54 -4.81 -10.05
CA LYS A 86 -4.80 -6.08 -10.15
C LYS A 86 -3.39 -5.99 -9.58
N ASP A 87 -2.44 -5.50 -10.39
CA ASP A 87 -1.01 -5.66 -10.14
C ASP A 87 -0.54 -4.86 -8.92
N ARG A 88 -0.59 -3.52 -9.01
CA ARG A 88 -0.19 -2.63 -7.91
C ARG A 88 -1.05 -2.81 -6.65
N THR A 89 -2.34 -3.12 -6.82
CA THR A 89 -3.23 -3.46 -5.70
C THR A 89 -2.76 -4.74 -5.00
N ALA A 90 -2.43 -5.79 -5.76
CA ALA A 90 -1.92 -7.03 -5.18
C ALA A 90 -0.63 -6.76 -4.40
N MET A 91 0.30 -5.97 -4.95
CA MET A 91 1.56 -5.67 -4.27
C MET A 91 1.33 -4.99 -2.92
N ALA A 92 0.45 -3.99 -2.87
CA ALA A 92 0.13 -3.28 -1.64
C ALA A 92 -0.61 -4.16 -0.63
N VAL A 93 -1.64 -4.89 -1.06
CA VAL A 93 -2.45 -5.75 -0.19
C VAL A 93 -1.61 -6.88 0.42
N THR A 94 -0.78 -7.56 -0.37
CA THR A 94 0.03 -8.67 0.18
C THR A 94 1.11 -8.16 1.13
N LEU A 95 1.74 -7.01 0.84
CA LEU A 95 2.74 -6.43 1.74
C LEU A 95 2.13 -6.15 3.12
N GLU A 96 0.95 -5.53 3.10
CA GLU A 96 0.24 -5.22 4.33
C GLU A 96 -0.21 -6.47 5.08
N GLN A 97 -0.71 -7.50 4.39
CA GLN A 97 -1.02 -8.80 5.01
C GLN A 97 0.20 -9.39 5.71
N GLY A 98 1.39 -9.31 5.10
CA GLY A 98 2.64 -9.74 5.72
C GLY A 98 2.98 -8.93 6.97
N MET A 99 2.82 -7.61 6.94
CA MET A 99 3.05 -6.75 8.11
C MET A 99 2.06 -7.04 9.24
N LEU A 100 0.79 -7.32 8.92
CA LEU A 100 -0.22 -7.69 9.92
C LEU A 100 0.11 -9.00 10.63
N LEU A 101 0.63 -9.99 9.89
CA LEU A 101 1.15 -11.23 10.48
C LEU A 101 2.30 -10.94 11.44
N SER A 102 3.16 -9.98 11.10
CA SER A 102 4.25 -9.60 11.98
C SER A 102 3.79 -8.87 13.24
N TRP A 103 2.82 -7.96 13.10
CA TRP A 103 2.35 -7.14 14.21
C TRP A 103 1.44 -7.88 15.20
N HIS A 104 0.66 -8.87 14.72
CA HIS A 104 -0.40 -9.49 15.54
C HIS A 104 -0.30 -11.01 15.66
N HIS A 105 0.64 -11.65 14.95
CA HIS A 105 0.71 -13.11 14.86
C HIS A 105 2.15 -13.63 14.96
N ASP A 106 3.04 -12.87 15.61
CA ASP A 106 4.43 -13.26 15.93
C ASP A 106 5.27 -13.71 14.73
N LEU A 107 4.92 -13.27 13.51
CA LEU A 107 5.77 -13.48 12.35
C LEU A 107 7.00 -12.56 12.46
N ALA A 108 8.18 -13.17 12.53
CA ALA A 108 9.43 -12.42 12.55
C ALA A 108 9.55 -11.51 11.30
N LEU A 109 10.00 -10.27 11.49
CA LEU A 109 10.03 -9.26 10.41
C LEU A 109 10.90 -9.70 9.22
N GLU A 110 11.96 -10.46 9.47
CA GLU A 110 12.83 -11.05 8.45
C GLU A 110 12.11 -12.06 7.54
N ASN A 111 11.02 -12.67 8.02
CA ASN A 111 10.25 -13.65 7.26
C ASN A 111 9.11 -13.01 6.45
N VAL A 112 8.79 -11.73 6.69
CA VAL A 112 7.73 -11.02 5.96
C VAL A 112 7.97 -11.03 4.44
N PRO A 113 9.18 -10.74 3.91
CA PRO A 113 9.43 -10.78 2.47
C PRO A 113 9.08 -12.12 1.82
N ASP A 114 9.40 -13.24 2.48
CA ASP A 114 9.16 -14.60 1.95
C ASP A 114 7.67 -14.97 1.96
N VAL A 115 6.97 -14.62 3.03
CA VAL A 115 5.51 -14.79 3.14
C VAL A 115 4.80 -13.95 2.07
N VAL A 116 5.24 -12.69 1.88
CA VAL A 116 4.72 -11.80 0.84
C VAL A 116 5.00 -12.34 -0.56
N ALA A 117 6.20 -12.86 -0.81
CA ALA A 117 6.55 -13.49 -2.09
C ALA A 117 5.67 -14.71 -2.37
N THR A 118 5.41 -15.54 -1.37
CA THR A 118 4.51 -16.71 -1.46
C THR A 118 3.08 -16.30 -1.78
N MET A 119 2.54 -15.27 -1.10
CA MET A 119 1.21 -14.74 -1.41
C MET A 119 1.11 -14.18 -2.84
N ARG A 120 2.19 -13.58 -3.35
CA ARG A 120 2.24 -13.03 -4.72
C ARG A 120 2.37 -14.12 -5.77
N SER A 121 3.03 -15.24 -5.48
CA SER A 121 3.26 -16.33 -6.44
C SER A 121 2.15 -17.37 -6.46
N ARG A 122 1.57 -17.68 -5.30
CA ARG A 122 0.60 -18.78 -5.13
C ARG A 122 -0.71 -18.35 -4.47
N GLY A 123 -0.82 -17.11 -4.00
CA GLY A 123 -2.00 -16.62 -3.30
C GLY A 123 -3.13 -16.15 -4.21
N VAL A 124 -4.26 -15.80 -3.60
CA VAL A 124 -5.51 -15.42 -4.29
C VAL A 124 -5.36 -14.21 -5.21
N ARG A 125 -4.38 -13.33 -4.96
CA ARG A 125 -4.20 -12.11 -5.76
C ARG A 125 -3.67 -12.39 -7.17
N ILE A 126 -2.94 -13.48 -7.39
CA ILE A 126 -2.50 -13.88 -8.75
C ILE A 126 -3.66 -14.46 -9.58
N GLU A 127 -4.67 -15.04 -8.92
CA GLU A 127 -5.90 -15.52 -9.57
C GLU A 127 -6.73 -14.37 -10.14
N ASN A 128 -6.68 -13.20 -9.51
CA ASN A 128 -7.31 -11.99 -10.08
C ASN A 128 -6.70 -11.65 -11.45
N CYS A 129 -5.38 -11.79 -11.60
CA CYS A 129 -4.74 -11.64 -12.91
C CYS A 129 -5.24 -12.71 -13.88
N ARG A 130 -5.28 -13.99 -13.47
CA ARG A 130 -5.78 -15.07 -14.33
C ARG A 130 -7.19 -14.82 -14.84
N LYS A 131 -8.12 -14.44 -13.95
CA LYS A 131 -9.52 -14.16 -14.31
C LYS A 131 -9.68 -12.98 -15.27
N ASN A 132 -8.79 -12.00 -15.18
CA ASN A 132 -8.87 -10.78 -15.98
C ASN A 132 -8.09 -10.82 -17.30
N THR A 133 -7.03 -11.62 -17.36
CA THR A 133 -6.05 -11.57 -18.47
C THR A 133 -5.80 -12.95 -19.08
N GLY A 134 -6.42 -13.99 -18.52
CA GLY A 134 -6.17 -15.39 -18.85
C GLY A 134 -4.87 -15.96 -18.27
N ARG A 135 -4.03 -15.15 -17.60
CA ARG A 135 -2.69 -15.58 -17.16
C ARG A 135 -2.41 -15.27 -15.69
N ARG A 136 -1.74 -16.19 -15.01
CA ARG A 136 -1.18 -16.02 -13.65
C ARG A 136 0.12 -15.21 -13.69
N LYS A 137 0.08 -14.00 -14.26
CA LYS A 137 1.22 -13.07 -14.29
C LYS A 137 0.77 -11.66 -13.98
N PHE A 138 1.57 -10.94 -13.18
CA PHE A 138 1.40 -9.53 -12.96
C PHE A 138 1.93 -8.75 -14.15
N ALA A 139 1.02 -8.41 -15.04
CA ALA A 139 1.35 -8.02 -16.40
C ALA A 139 1.84 -6.56 -16.53
N SER A 140 1.67 -5.77 -15.47
CA SER A 140 2.24 -4.40 -15.32
C SER A 140 3.71 -4.39 -14.91
N PHE A 141 4.37 -5.54 -14.76
CA PHE A 141 5.76 -5.62 -14.32
C PHE A 141 6.63 -6.36 -15.34
N ASN A 142 6.93 -5.70 -16.46
CA ASN A 142 8.11 -6.09 -17.24
C ASN A 142 9.39 -5.83 -16.41
N PRO A 143 10.55 -6.45 -16.73
CA PRO A 143 11.75 -6.35 -15.91
C PRO A 143 12.18 -4.91 -15.58
N LEU A 144 12.04 -3.98 -16.53
CA LEU A 144 12.35 -2.57 -16.35
C LEU A 144 11.34 -1.87 -15.44
N GLN A 145 10.04 -2.11 -15.63
CA GLN A 145 9.00 -1.54 -14.78
C GLN A 145 9.11 -2.06 -13.34
N ARG A 146 9.49 -3.33 -13.16
CA ARG A 146 9.73 -3.95 -11.85
C ARG A 146 10.89 -3.27 -11.12
N SER A 147 11.99 -2.95 -11.80
CA SER A 147 13.16 -2.33 -11.15
C SER A 147 12.87 -0.91 -10.65
N MET A 148 11.96 -0.19 -11.32
CA MET A 148 11.52 1.17 -10.96
C MET A 148 10.56 1.20 -9.75
N VAL A 149 10.06 0.05 -9.30
CA VAL A 149 9.16 -0.05 -8.15
C VAL A 149 10.00 -0.23 -6.87
N PRO A 150 9.62 0.41 -5.75
CA PRO A 150 10.27 0.18 -4.47
C PRO A 150 10.30 -1.30 -4.09
N GLU A 151 11.39 -1.74 -3.49
CA GLU A 151 11.67 -3.14 -3.21
C GLU A 151 10.52 -3.91 -2.50
N PRO A 152 9.89 -3.39 -1.42
CA PRO A 152 8.79 -4.10 -0.76
C PRO A 152 7.56 -4.34 -1.65
N TYR A 153 7.42 -3.54 -2.72
CA TYR A 153 6.30 -3.60 -3.67
C TYR A 153 6.65 -4.34 -4.96
N ARG A 154 7.86 -4.90 -5.10
CA ARG A 154 8.22 -5.67 -6.29
C ARG A 154 7.56 -7.05 -6.26
N CYS A 155 7.00 -7.48 -7.39
CA CYS A 155 6.56 -8.85 -7.53
C CYS A 155 7.77 -9.81 -7.58
N PRO A 156 7.60 -11.09 -7.22
CA PRO A 156 8.59 -12.11 -7.53
C PRO A 156 8.89 -12.18 -9.03
N PRO A 157 10.16 -12.38 -9.46
CA PRO A 157 10.54 -12.36 -10.88
C PRO A 157 9.72 -13.32 -11.76
N GLU A 158 9.41 -14.52 -11.24
CA GLU A 158 8.70 -15.59 -11.93
C GLU A 158 7.22 -15.26 -12.21
N THR A 159 6.64 -14.34 -11.42
CA THR A 159 5.25 -13.88 -11.58
C THR A 159 5.14 -12.59 -12.36
N GLY A 160 6.26 -11.94 -12.68
CA GLY A 160 6.31 -10.80 -13.59
C GLY A 160 6.15 -11.21 -15.04
N GLY A 161 5.60 -10.33 -15.88
CA GLY A 161 5.48 -10.60 -17.30
C GLY A 161 4.85 -9.45 -18.07
N ARG A 162 4.92 -9.50 -19.40
CA ARG A 162 4.15 -8.60 -20.28
C ARG A 162 2.74 -9.14 -20.49
N HIS A 163 1.78 -8.23 -20.62
CA HIS A 163 0.64 -8.47 -21.49
C HIS A 163 1.18 -8.67 -22.92
N LEU A 164 1.00 -9.87 -23.47
CA LEU A 164 0.93 -10.01 -24.93
C LEU A 164 -0.54 -9.76 -25.24
N SER A 165 -0.87 -8.50 -25.55
CA SER A 165 -2.08 -8.19 -26.30
C SER A 165 -1.88 -8.63 -27.74
#